data_AF-A0A1Y3SI67-F1
#
_entry.id   AF-A0A1Y3SI67-F1
#
_cell.length_a   1.000
_cell.length_b   1.000
_cell.length_c   1.000
_cell.angle_alpha   90.00
_cell.angle_beta   90.00
_cell.angle_gamma   90.00
#
_symmetry.space_group_name_H-M   'P 1'
#
loop_
_entity.id
_entity.type
_entity.pdbx_description
1 polymer ?
#
loop_
_entity_poly.entity_id
_entity_poly.type
_entity_poly.pdbx_seq_one_letter_code
_entity_poly.pdbx_strand_id
1 'polypeptide(L)'
;MEWMDHAIRKHADLKDRFPIIHTGFLELDSMAPLLRRGTVSLLGSRPGMGRSTLAAQIAANIADSGGYVVWFTTVLSVGEIVEKILRVKPDFQCPQNIALEDRVGDGRELQQAVMELGQRIDLVVVDDLQGMYRISRGGQAIFDAARICADLRDFARSQNMAVLLLSRLTRASEYRRGHHPISVDIPHWESIKRVVDSVFLLHRDGYYTGDTSQYQVATIAAGPSIDRCAVLSLLWDKMTGRFLPYDARLL
;
A
#
# COMPACT_ATOMS: atom_id res chain seq x y z
N MET A 1 -7.25 37.73 11.73
CA MET A 1 -8.33 37.02 11.01
C MET A 1 -7.86 36.54 9.63
N GLU A 2 -7.12 37.34 8.85
CA GLU A 2 -6.62 36.94 7.51
C GLU A 2 -5.77 35.66 7.48
N TRP A 3 -4.96 35.38 8.51
CA TRP A 3 -4.15 34.16 8.56
C TRP A 3 -4.99 32.88 8.69
N MET A 4 -6.17 32.98 9.32
CA MET A 4 -7.11 31.86 9.49
C MET A 4 -7.81 31.58 8.15
N ASP A 5 -8.29 32.62 7.47
CA ASP A 5 -8.90 32.50 6.14
C ASP A 5 -7.90 32.03 5.09
N HIS A 6 -6.63 32.46 5.19
CA HIS A 6 -5.55 31.97 4.35
C HIS A 6 -5.24 30.50 4.63
N ALA A 7 -5.21 30.08 5.91
CA ALA A 7 -5.02 28.69 6.28
C ALA A 7 -6.19 27.80 5.83
N ILE A 8 -7.44 28.26 5.98
CA ILE A 8 -8.64 27.56 5.54
C ILE A 8 -8.66 27.42 4.01
N ARG A 9 -8.37 28.49 3.26
CA ARG A 9 -8.26 28.44 1.79
C ARG A 9 -7.15 27.49 1.35
N LYS A 10 -5.96 27.60 1.94
CA LYS A 10 -4.84 26.69 1.66
C LYS A 10 -5.18 25.24 1.99
N HIS A 11 -6.01 24.99 3.01
CA HIS A 11 -6.45 23.65 3.39
C HIS A 11 -7.53 23.09 2.44
N ALA A 12 -8.44 23.94 1.96
CA ALA A 12 -9.40 23.60 0.90
C ALA A 12 -8.68 23.33 -0.42
N ASP A 13 -7.75 24.20 -0.82
CA ASP A 13 -6.91 24.05 -2.03
C ASP A 13 -6.08 22.77 -2.01
N LEU A 14 -5.63 22.31 -0.83
CA LEU A 14 -4.92 21.04 -0.68
C LEU A 14 -5.82 19.81 -0.86
N LYS A 15 -7.11 19.90 -0.48
CA LYS A 15 -8.08 18.83 -0.72
C LYS A 15 -8.47 18.76 -2.20
N ASP A 16 -8.56 19.90 -2.87
CA ASP A 16 -8.92 20.00 -4.29
C ASP A 16 -7.74 19.70 -5.22
N ARG A 17 -6.50 20.07 -4.85
CA ARG A 17 -5.28 19.73 -5.61
C ARG A 17 -4.96 18.24 -5.60
N PHE A 18 -5.36 17.53 -4.55
CA PHE A 18 -4.99 16.14 -4.34
C PHE A 18 -6.22 15.27 -4.05
N PRO A 19 -6.93 14.85 -5.12
CA PRO A 19 -8.08 13.96 -5.02
C PRO A 19 -7.81 12.65 -4.26
N ILE A 20 -8.85 12.15 -3.60
CA ILE A 20 -8.88 10.86 -2.92
C ILE A 20 -8.95 9.75 -3.98
N ILE A 21 -8.26 8.64 -3.71
CA ILE A 21 -8.39 7.40 -4.48
C ILE A 21 -9.03 6.36 -3.57
N HIS A 22 -10.13 5.77 -4.02
CA HIS A 22 -10.85 4.75 -3.27
C HIS A 22 -10.14 3.40 -3.43
N THR A 23 -9.96 2.69 -2.32
CA THR A 23 -9.37 1.35 -2.25
C THR A 23 -10.32 0.27 -2.80
N GLY A 24 -11.62 0.58 -2.86
CA GLY A 24 -12.67 -0.37 -3.22
C GLY A 24 -13.10 -1.28 -2.06
N PHE A 25 -12.59 -1.04 -0.86
CA PHE A 25 -13.08 -1.63 0.38
C PHE A 25 -13.91 -0.57 1.11
N LEU A 26 -15.22 -0.78 1.22
CA LEU A 26 -16.15 0.20 1.78
C LEU A 26 -15.74 0.64 3.19
N GLU A 27 -15.31 -0.31 4.02
CA GLU A 27 -14.89 -0.06 5.40
C GLU A 27 -13.61 0.78 5.47
N LEU A 28 -12.65 0.55 4.57
CA LEU A 28 -11.42 1.35 4.48
C LEU A 28 -11.69 2.74 3.91
N ASP A 29 -12.54 2.85 2.89
CA ASP A 29 -12.84 4.10 2.21
C ASP A 29 -13.75 5.03 3.04
N SER A 30 -14.49 4.48 4.01
CA SER A 30 -15.30 5.24 4.97
C SER A 30 -14.47 5.92 6.06
N MET A 31 -13.17 5.62 6.14
CA MET A 31 -12.25 6.20 7.13
C MET A 31 -11.63 7.53 6.66
N ALA A 32 -10.60 7.99 7.38
CA ALA A 32 -9.72 9.03 6.88
C ALA A 32 -9.14 8.59 5.51
N PRO A 33 -9.01 9.51 4.53
CA PRO A 33 -8.56 9.14 3.19
C PRO A 33 -7.19 8.49 3.21
N LEU A 34 -7.19 7.20 2.88
CA LEU A 34 -6.05 6.32 2.97
C LEU A 34 -5.13 6.47 1.77
N LEU A 35 -5.68 6.57 0.56
CA LEU A 35 -4.94 6.88 -0.65
C LEU A 35 -5.34 8.26 -1.16
N ARG A 36 -4.34 9.11 -1.41
CA ARG A 36 -4.55 10.44 -1.97
C ARG A 36 -3.46 10.73 -3.00
N ARG A 37 -3.82 11.42 -4.08
CA ARG A 37 -2.82 11.89 -5.03
C ARG A 37 -1.79 12.80 -4.35
N GLY A 38 -0.55 12.79 -4.80
CA GLY A 38 0.52 13.56 -4.18
C GLY A 38 0.95 13.10 -2.79
N THR A 39 0.55 11.88 -2.39
CA THR A 39 0.89 11.31 -1.08
C THR A 39 1.52 9.93 -1.21
N VAL A 40 2.22 9.53 -0.16
CA VAL A 40 2.81 8.20 0.00
C VAL A 40 2.13 7.49 1.15
N SER A 41 1.53 6.34 0.86
CA SER A 41 0.89 5.46 1.83
C SER A 41 1.72 4.21 2.04
N LEU A 42 1.74 3.66 3.26
CA LEU A 42 2.49 2.45 3.59
C LEU A 42 1.55 1.33 4.03
N LEU A 43 1.60 0.19 3.33
CA LEU A 43 0.95 -1.06 3.73
C LEU A 43 1.98 -2.04 4.30
N GLY A 44 1.94 -2.23 5.62
CA GLY A 44 2.85 -3.10 6.36
C GLY A 44 2.20 -4.40 6.80
N SER A 45 2.91 -5.52 6.67
CA SER A 45 2.53 -6.77 7.37
C SER A 45 3.73 -7.69 7.58
N ARG A 46 3.57 -8.74 8.38
CA ARG A 46 4.47 -9.89 8.36
C ARG A 46 4.31 -10.69 7.05
N PRO A 47 5.34 -11.46 6.63
CA PRO A 47 5.23 -12.39 5.49
C PRO A 47 4.05 -13.36 5.68
N GLY A 48 3.36 -13.71 4.58
CA GLY A 48 2.24 -14.66 4.62
C GLY A 48 0.90 -14.09 5.12
N MET A 49 0.84 -12.82 5.54
CA MET A 49 -0.40 -12.17 6.00
C MET A 49 -1.33 -11.75 4.86
N GLY A 50 -0.88 -11.78 3.60
CA GLY A 50 -1.68 -11.38 2.44
C GLY A 50 -1.44 -9.95 1.95
N ARG A 51 -0.33 -9.29 2.32
CA ARG A 51 0.01 -7.92 1.90
C ARG A 51 -0.14 -7.65 0.40
N SER A 52 0.59 -8.41 -0.43
CA SER A 52 0.55 -8.25 -1.89
C SER A 52 -0.82 -8.68 -2.46
N THR A 53 -1.56 -9.53 -1.76
CA THR A 53 -2.93 -9.89 -2.15
C THR A 53 -3.93 -8.76 -1.85
N LEU A 54 -3.78 -8.07 -0.72
CA LEU A 54 -4.57 -6.87 -0.42
C LEU A 54 -4.24 -5.75 -1.42
N ALA A 55 -2.97 -5.52 -1.70
CA ALA A 55 -2.55 -4.56 -2.71
C ALA A 55 -3.05 -4.93 -4.12
N ALA A 56 -3.09 -6.22 -4.48
CA ALA A 56 -3.68 -6.69 -5.74
C ALA A 56 -5.18 -6.40 -5.83
N GLN A 57 -5.93 -6.55 -4.74
CA GLN A 57 -7.35 -6.16 -4.70
C GLN A 57 -7.53 -4.67 -4.86
N ILE A 58 -6.75 -3.86 -4.14
CA ILE A 58 -6.80 -2.40 -4.28
C ILE A 58 -6.48 -1.98 -5.72
N ALA A 59 -5.43 -2.55 -6.32
CA ALA A 59 -5.04 -2.27 -7.71
C ALA A 59 -6.15 -2.66 -8.70
N ALA A 60 -6.73 -3.85 -8.55
CA ALA A 60 -7.83 -4.31 -9.39
C ALA A 60 -9.08 -3.41 -9.25
N ASN A 61 -9.47 -3.05 -8.03
CA ASN A 61 -10.61 -2.17 -7.77
C ASN A 61 -10.44 -0.78 -8.40
N ILE A 62 -9.23 -0.21 -8.33
CA ILE A 62 -8.92 1.08 -8.95
C ILE A 62 -8.96 0.97 -10.47
N ALA A 63 -8.40 -0.10 -11.03
CA ALA A 63 -8.45 -0.37 -12.47
C ALA A 63 -9.88 -0.52 -12.99
N ASP A 64 -10.72 -1.20 -12.23
CA ASP A 64 -12.15 -1.40 -12.53
C ASP A 64 -12.96 -0.11 -12.51
N SER A 65 -12.55 0.81 -11.66
CA SER A 65 -13.12 2.15 -11.57
C SER A 65 -12.60 3.08 -12.69
N GLY A 66 -11.79 2.57 -13.62
CA GLY A 66 -11.21 3.29 -14.75
C GLY A 66 -9.89 4.01 -14.45
N GLY A 67 -9.34 3.86 -13.24
CA GLY A 67 -8.01 4.40 -12.91
C GLY A 67 -6.88 3.55 -13.49
N TYR A 68 -5.69 4.12 -13.61
CA TYR A 68 -4.50 3.41 -14.08
C TYR A 68 -3.51 3.13 -12.95
N VAL A 69 -3.08 1.88 -12.84
CA VAL A 69 -2.18 1.39 -11.81
C VAL A 69 -0.87 0.93 -12.44
N VAL A 70 0.25 1.26 -11.82
CA VAL A 70 1.55 0.67 -12.16
C VAL A 70 2.11 -0.03 -10.94
N TRP A 71 2.47 -1.29 -11.07
CA TRP A 71 3.04 -2.07 -10.00
C TRP A 71 4.51 -2.38 -10.30
N PHE A 72 5.38 -1.87 -9.44
CA PHE A 72 6.79 -2.23 -9.41
C PHE A 72 7.04 -3.23 -8.31
N THR A 73 7.73 -4.31 -8.63
CA THR A 73 8.14 -5.29 -7.63
C THR A 73 9.60 -5.67 -7.74
N THR A 74 10.20 -5.92 -6.59
CA THR A 74 11.55 -6.47 -6.44
C THR A 74 11.52 -7.83 -5.73
N VAL A 75 10.32 -8.33 -5.43
CA VAL A 75 10.10 -9.50 -4.55
C VAL A 75 9.46 -10.65 -5.31
N LEU A 76 8.56 -10.33 -6.25
CA LEU A 76 7.79 -11.29 -7.03
C LEU A 76 8.10 -11.11 -8.51
N SER A 77 7.89 -12.14 -9.30
CA SER A 77 7.83 -12.03 -10.76
C SER A 77 6.50 -11.42 -11.20
N VAL A 78 6.46 -10.84 -12.42
CA VAL A 78 5.20 -10.39 -13.05
C VAL A 78 4.15 -11.51 -13.06
N GLY A 79 4.54 -12.75 -13.37
CA GLY A 79 3.62 -13.89 -13.39
C GLY A 79 2.95 -14.16 -12.04
N GLU A 80 3.70 -14.08 -10.94
CA GLU A 80 3.15 -14.24 -9.58
C GLU A 80 2.20 -13.12 -9.19
N ILE A 81 2.42 -11.89 -9.67
CA ILE A 81 1.46 -10.78 -9.46
C ILE A 81 0.20 -11.01 -10.29
N VAL A 82 0.33 -11.42 -11.55
CA VAL A 82 -0.82 -11.76 -12.41
C VAL A 82 -1.68 -12.84 -11.76
N GLU A 83 -1.08 -13.90 -11.22
CA GLU A 83 -1.83 -14.91 -10.47
C GLU A 83 -2.59 -14.34 -9.28
N LYS A 84 -1.98 -13.41 -8.53
CA LYS A 84 -2.66 -12.75 -7.39
C LYS A 84 -3.82 -11.90 -7.86
N ILE A 85 -3.66 -11.15 -8.95
CA ILE A 85 -4.72 -10.34 -9.56
C ILE A 85 -5.86 -11.26 -10.03
N LEU A 86 -5.56 -12.35 -10.73
CA LEU A 86 -6.57 -13.30 -11.22
C LEU A 86 -7.30 -14.03 -10.09
N ARG A 87 -6.63 -14.32 -8.97
CA ARG A 87 -7.31 -14.90 -7.79
C ARG A 87 -8.35 -13.95 -7.19
N VAL A 88 -8.04 -12.66 -7.17
CA VAL A 88 -8.92 -11.66 -6.58
C VAL A 88 -9.98 -11.17 -7.55
N LYS A 89 -9.67 -11.22 -8.84
CA LYS A 89 -10.55 -10.87 -9.94
C LYS A 89 -10.38 -11.88 -11.08
N PRO A 90 -11.15 -12.98 -11.07
CA PRO A 90 -11.06 -14.01 -12.11
C PRO A 90 -11.38 -13.48 -13.52
N ASP A 91 -12.28 -12.50 -13.60
CA ASP A 91 -12.70 -11.87 -14.86
C ASP A 91 -11.76 -10.73 -15.31
N PHE A 92 -10.53 -10.68 -14.80
CA PHE A 92 -9.55 -9.69 -15.20
C PHE A 92 -9.15 -9.91 -16.67
N GLN A 93 -9.43 -8.93 -17.54
CA GLN A 93 -9.14 -9.01 -18.97
C GLN A 93 -7.99 -8.06 -19.32
N CYS A 94 -6.95 -8.58 -19.94
CA CYS A 94 -5.81 -7.78 -20.42
C CYS A 94 -6.11 -7.19 -21.82
N PRO A 95 -5.79 -5.91 -22.10
CA PRO A 95 -5.22 -4.92 -21.19
C PRO A 95 -6.31 -4.27 -20.33
N GLN A 96 -6.27 -4.53 -19.03
CA GLN A 96 -6.89 -3.67 -18.02
C GLN A 96 -5.83 -2.68 -17.56
N ASN A 97 -6.25 -1.55 -17.00
CA ASN A 97 -5.43 -0.39 -16.64
C ASN A 97 -4.40 -0.68 -15.51
N ILE A 98 -3.63 -1.76 -15.62
CA ILE A 98 -2.58 -2.20 -14.70
C ILE A 98 -1.34 -2.57 -15.54
N ALA A 99 -0.26 -1.82 -15.36
CA ALA A 99 1.06 -2.17 -15.85
C ALA A 99 1.88 -2.82 -14.72
N LEU A 100 2.65 -3.86 -15.05
CA LEU A 100 3.46 -4.63 -14.09
C LEU A 100 4.93 -4.61 -14.53
N GLU A 101 5.84 -4.37 -13.58
CA GLU A 101 7.28 -4.28 -13.84
C GLU A 101 8.08 -4.93 -12.70
N ASP A 102 8.96 -5.87 -13.04
CA ASP A 102 9.80 -6.61 -12.09
C ASP A 102 11.31 -6.39 -12.28
N ARG A 103 11.71 -5.48 -13.18
CA ARG A 103 13.14 -5.21 -13.49
C ARG A 103 13.64 -3.86 -12.97
N VAL A 104 12.79 -3.10 -12.28
CA VAL A 104 13.13 -1.78 -11.75
C VAL A 104 13.93 -1.92 -10.46
N GLY A 105 15.13 -1.37 -10.46
CA GLY A 105 16.08 -1.47 -9.37
C GLY A 105 16.08 -0.30 -8.40
N ASP A 106 15.63 0.89 -8.81
CA ASP A 106 15.62 2.05 -7.92
C ASP A 106 14.50 3.07 -8.23
N GLY A 107 14.43 4.12 -7.41
CA GLY A 107 13.42 5.17 -7.54
C GLY A 107 13.52 5.99 -8.83
N ARG A 108 14.70 6.08 -9.46
CA ARG A 108 14.88 6.80 -10.73
C ARG A 108 14.40 5.96 -11.90
N GLU A 109 14.78 4.68 -11.94
CA GLU A 109 14.28 3.73 -12.94
C GLU A 109 12.76 3.61 -12.87
N LEU A 110 12.18 3.60 -11.65
CA LEU A 110 10.73 3.66 -11.44
C LEU A 110 10.11 4.92 -12.06
N GLN A 111 10.67 6.09 -11.77
CA GLN A 111 10.16 7.35 -12.31
C GLN A 111 10.21 7.38 -13.83
N GLN A 112 11.33 6.92 -14.41
CA GLN A 112 11.50 6.83 -15.85
C GLN A 112 10.45 5.91 -16.48
N ALA A 113 10.27 4.70 -15.94
CA ALA A 113 9.29 3.74 -16.44
C ALA A 113 7.86 4.32 -16.39
N VAL A 114 7.49 5.02 -15.32
CA VAL A 114 6.18 5.70 -15.23
C VAL A 114 6.03 6.77 -16.31
N MET A 115 7.07 7.57 -16.56
CA MET A 115 7.02 8.63 -17.58
C MET A 115 6.93 8.06 -19.00
N GLU A 116 7.61 6.95 -19.27
CA GLU A 116 7.62 6.27 -20.58
C GLU A 116 6.26 5.67 -20.96
N LEU A 117 5.41 5.34 -19.99
CA LEU A 117 4.04 4.86 -20.26
C LEU A 117 3.19 5.91 -21.01
N GLY A 118 3.49 7.21 -20.85
CA GLY A 118 2.76 8.29 -21.52
C GLY A 118 1.27 8.38 -21.13
N GLN A 119 0.88 7.74 -20.02
CA GLN A 119 -0.49 7.72 -19.53
C GLN A 119 -0.60 8.35 -18.14
N ARG A 120 -1.79 8.87 -17.82
CA ARG A 120 -2.06 9.40 -16.48
C ARG A 120 -2.21 8.26 -15.49
N ILE A 121 -1.31 8.19 -14.53
CA ILE A 121 -1.33 7.17 -13.48
C ILE A 121 -2.15 7.65 -12.29
N ASP A 122 -2.94 6.75 -11.71
CA ASP A 122 -3.71 6.97 -10.49
C ASP A 122 -2.94 6.47 -9.28
N LEU A 123 -2.41 5.26 -9.36
CA LEU A 123 -1.68 4.61 -8.28
C LEU A 123 -0.39 3.96 -8.78
N VAL A 124 0.70 4.18 -8.06
CA VAL A 124 1.92 3.37 -8.17
C VAL A 124 2.04 2.49 -6.93
N VAL A 125 2.16 1.18 -7.13
CA VAL A 125 2.46 0.20 -6.07
C VAL A 125 3.95 -0.14 -6.12
N VAL A 126 4.61 -0.17 -4.97
CA VAL A 126 6.02 -0.58 -4.83
C VAL A 126 6.12 -1.77 -3.86
N ASP A 127 6.42 -2.96 -4.37
CA ASP A 127 6.53 -4.22 -3.61
C ASP A 127 7.96 -4.80 -3.67
N ASP A 128 8.89 -4.44 -2.78
CA ASP A 128 8.70 -3.74 -1.50
C ASP A 128 9.65 -2.56 -1.32
N LEU A 129 9.35 -1.68 -0.36
CA LEU A 129 10.21 -0.54 0.01
C LEU A 129 11.64 -1.01 0.33
N GLN A 130 11.77 -2.20 0.94
CA GLN A 130 13.06 -2.79 1.28
C GLN A 130 13.90 -3.13 0.05
N GLY A 131 13.29 -3.51 -1.06
CA GLY A 131 13.97 -3.70 -2.34
C GLY A 131 14.60 -2.43 -2.88
N MET A 132 13.91 -1.30 -2.74
CA MET A 132 14.32 0.00 -3.32
C MET A 132 15.66 0.54 -2.80
N TYR A 133 16.07 0.17 -1.58
CA TYR A 133 17.36 0.59 -1.01
C TYR A 133 18.41 -0.50 -0.94
N ARG A 134 18.08 -1.75 -1.32
CA ARG A 134 19.08 -2.83 -1.40
C ARG A 134 19.97 -2.69 -2.64
N ILE A 135 19.57 -1.86 -3.59
CA ILE A 135 20.23 -1.67 -4.87
C ILE A 135 21.09 -0.41 -4.76
N SER A 136 22.32 -0.60 -4.28
CA SER A 136 23.38 0.42 -4.36
C SER A 136 24.50 -0.12 -5.25
N ARG A 137 24.60 0.43 -6.46
CA ARG A 137 25.77 0.21 -7.34
C ARG A 137 27.01 0.79 -6.66
N GLY A 138 28.09 0.01 -6.54
CA GLY A 138 29.40 0.49 -6.07
C GLY A 138 29.80 0.14 -4.62
N GLY A 139 29.09 -0.77 -3.95
CA GLY A 139 29.60 -1.43 -2.73
C GLY A 139 29.37 -0.70 -1.40
N GLN A 140 28.76 0.48 -1.38
CA GLN A 140 28.22 1.09 -0.16
C GLN A 140 26.71 1.27 -0.27
N ALA A 141 25.96 0.49 0.52
CA ALA A 141 24.53 0.66 0.66
C ALA A 141 24.24 1.94 1.45
N ILE A 142 23.81 3.00 0.75
CA ILE A 142 23.24 4.18 1.42
C ILE A 142 21.78 3.83 1.71
N PHE A 143 21.53 3.34 2.93
CA PHE A 143 20.20 3.01 3.42
C PHE A 143 19.42 4.28 3.77
N ASP A 144 19.04 5.09 2.77
CA ASP A 144 18.22 6.27 3.00
C ASP A 144 16.77 6.06 2.55
N ALA A 145 16.05 5.25 3.33
CA ALA A 145 14.63 5.01 3.13
C ALA A 145 13.81 6.33 3.18
N ALA A 146 14.25 7.32 3.97
CA ALA A 146 13.57 8.60 4.07
C ALA A 146 13.72 9.41 2.79
N ARG A 147 14.92 9.43 2.20
CA ARG A 147 15.16 10.05 0.89
C ARG A 147 14.33 9.41 -0.21
N ILE A 148 14.33 8.07 -0.29
CA ILE A 148 13.54 7.36 -1.30
C ILE A 148 12.05 7.68 -1.16
N CYS A 149 11.51 7.63 0.07
CA CYS A 149 10.11 7.99 0.29
C CYS A 149 9.84 9.46 -0.08
N ALA A 150 10.78 10.37 0.19
CA ALA A 150 10.62 11.79 -0.10
C ALA A 150 10.63 12.06 -1.60
N ASP A 151 11.58 11.47 -2.33
CA ASP A 151 11.67 11.56 -3.79
C ASP A 151 10.41 10.97 -4.44
N LEU A 152 9.90 9.83 -3.95
CA LEU A 152 8.64 9.24 -4.43
C LEU A 152 7.43 10.13 -4.13
N ARG A 153 7.38 10.81 -2.97
CA ARG A 153 6.30 11.75 -2.66
C ARG A 153 6.33 12.99 -3.54
N ASP A 154 7.50 13.52 -3.81
CA ASP A 154 7.66 14.66 -4.70
C ASP A 154 7.27 14.28 -6.15
N PHE A 155 7.64 13.07 -6.58
CA PHE A 155 7.18 12.52 -7.84
C PHE A 155 5.65 12.35 -7.87
N ALA A 156 5.06 11.76 -6.84
CA ALA A 156 3.61 11.60 -6.67
C ALA A 156 2.88 12.94 -6.81
N ARG A 157 3.44 14.01 -6.24
CA ARG A 157 2.87 15.37 -6.32
C ARG A 157 2.97 15.95 -7.73
N SER A 158 4.13 15.79 -8.39
CA SER A 158 4.34 16.29 -9.75
C SER A 158 3.44 15.61 -10.78
N GLN A 159 3.23 14.30 -10.63
CA GLN A 159 2.41 13.49 -11.53
C GLN A 159 0.95 13.40 -11.09
N ASN A 160 0.58 14.06 -9.98
CA ASN A 160 -0.75 14.01 -9.38
C ASN A 160 -1.27 12.57 -9.24
N MET A 161 -0.48 11.68 -8.65
CA MET A 161 -0.79 10.25 -8.45
C MET A 161 -0.49 9.83 -7.01
N ALA A 162 -1.06 8.72 -6.54
CA ALA A 162 -0.73 8.17 -5.23
C ALA A 162 0.37 7.12 -5.33
N VAL A 163 1.14 6.94 -4.25
CA VAL A 163 2.12 5.85 -4.14
C VAL A 163 1.75 4.98 -2.94
N LEU A 164 1.59 3.67 -3.15
CA LEU A 164 1.41 2.66 -2.11
C LEU A 164 2.70 1.84 -1.97
N LEU A 165 3.40 2.05 -0.86
CA LEU A 165 4.60 1.31 -0.50
C LEU A 165 4.23 0.06 0.30
N LEU A 166 4.63 -1.11 -0.17
CA LEU A 166 4.52 -2.32 0.60
C LEU A 166 5.77 -2.49 1.46
N SER A 167 5.60 -2.79 2.75
CA SER A 167 6.71 -2.90 3.71
C SER A 167 6.65 -4.18 4.51
N ARG A 168 7.77 -4.93 4.56
CA ARG A 168 7.83 -6.17 5.35
C ARG A 168 8.18 -5.80 6.78
N LEU A 169 7.31 -6.13 7.71
CA LEU A 169 7.53 -5.83 9.12
C LEU A 169 8.60 -6.75 9.73
N THR A 170 9.31 -6.28 10.74
CA THR A 170 10.26 -7.08 11.51
C THR A 170 9.53 -8.20 12.28
N ARG A 171 10.30 -9.18 12.78
CA ARG A 171 9.75 -10.30 13.58
C ARG A 171 9.30 -9.90 14.98
N ALA A 172 9.48 -8.65 15.39
CA ALA A 172 9.20 -8.21 16.76
C ALA A 172 7.72 -8.38 17.16
N SER A 173 6.79 -8.32 16.20
CA SER A 173 5.38 -8.65 16.41
C SER A 173 5.13 -10.11 16.78
N GLU A 174 5.93 -11.06 16.28
CA GLU A 174 5.77 -12.49 16.58
C GLU A 174 5.99 -12.81 18.07
N TYR A 175 6.74 -11.97 18.79
CA TYR A 175 7.05 -12.17 20.20
C TYR A 175 6.11 -11.42 21.15
N ARG A 176 5.25 -10.54 20.64
CA ARG A 176 4.31 -9.77 21.46
C ARG A 176 2.99 -10.52 21.61
N ARG A 177 2.37 -10.38 22.78
CA ARG A 177 1.05 -10.97 23.05
C ARG A 177 0.03 -10.46 22.03
N GLY A 178 -0.67 -11.39 21.38
CA GLY A 178 -1.66 -11.08 20.36
C GLY A 178 -1.08 -10.75 18.98
N HIS A 179 0.24 -10.69 18.82
CA HIS A 179 0.95 -10.54 17.54
C HIS A 179 0.63 -9.31 16.68
N HIS A 180 -0.17 -8.37 17.19
CA HIS A 180 -0.54 -7.18 16.46
C HIS A 180 0.68 -6.31 16.14
N PRO A 181 0.88 -5.91 14.87
CA PRO A 181 1.99 -5.05 14.52
C PRO A 181 1.82 -3.62 15.06
N ILE A 182 2.94 -2.96 15.33
CA ILE A 182 3.05 -1.58 15.78
C ILE A 182 4.14 -0.85 14.97
N SER A 183 4.28 0.44 15.19
CA SER A 183 5.16 1.33 14.43
C SER A 183 6.61 0.88 14.40
N VAL A 184 7.15 0.45 15.53
CA VAL A 184 8.54 -0.01 15.63
C VAL A 184 8.83 -1.29 14.86
N ASP A 185 7.79 -2.00 14.37
CA ASP A 185 8.00 -3.14 13.48
C ASP A 185 8.26 -2.73 12.03
N ILE A 186 7.95 -1.47 11.66
CA ILE A 186 8.20 -0.96 10.31
C ILE A 186 9.69 -0.63 10.20
N PRO A 187 10.44 -1.22 9.25
CA PRO A 187 11.85 -0.89 9.08
C PRO A 187 12.06 0.59 8.80
N HIS A 188 13.04 1.19 9.47
CA HIS A 188 13.39 2.60 9.34
C HIS A 188 12.23 3.57 9.67
N TRP A 189 11.24 3.16 10.47
CA TRP A 189 10.08 3.99 10.81
C TRP A 189 10.44 5.40 11.27
N GLU A 190 11.45 5.52 12.15
CA GLU A 190 11.87 6.81 12.70
C GLU A 190 12.29 7.83 11.62
N SER A 191 12.87 7.37 10.51
CA SER A 191 13.27 8.24 9.41
C SER A 191 12.13 8.49 8.42
N ILE A 192 11.26 7.51 8.17
CA ILE A 192 10.20 7.62 7.15
C ILE A 192 8.87 8.19 7.68
N LYS A 193 8.63 8.20 9.00
CA LYS A 193 7.33 8.60 9.61
C LYS A 193 6.89 10.03 9.32
N ARG A 194 7.82 10.91 8.95
CA ARG A 194 7.54 12.30 8.56
C ARG A 194 7.20 12.44 7.08
N VAL A 195 7.43 11.38 6.30
CA VAL A 195 7.28 11.36 4.85
C VAL A 195 6.00 10.63 4.45
N VAL A 196 5.74 9.49 5.09
CA VAL A 196 4.53 8.69 4.87
C VAL A 196 3.30 9.44 5.39
N ASP A 197 2.31 9.62 4.53
CA ASP A 197 1.08 10.38 4.79
C ASP A 197 -0.05 9.52 5.39
N SER A 198 0.00 8.19 5.17
CA SER A 198 -0.95 7.23 5.76
C SER A 198 -0.32 5.84 5.91
N VAL A 199 -0.80 5.08 6.89
CA VAL A 199 -0.30 3.74 7.21
C VAL A 199 -1.47 2.77 7.37
N PHE A 200 -1.30 1.56 6.87
CA PHE A 200 -2.16 0.40 7.12
C PHE A 200 -1.31 -0.77 7.57
N LEU A 201 -1.61 -1.34 8.73
CA LEU A 201 -0.95 -2.55 9.21
C LEU A 201 -1.93 -3.72 9.20
N LEU A 202 -1.62 -4.71 8.36
CA LEU A 202 -2.42 -5.91 8.17
C LEU A 202 -1.95 -7.01 9.15
N HIS A 203 -2.92 -7.61 9.82
CA HIS A 203 -2.77 -8.70 10.76
C HIS A 203 -3.82 -9.78 10.48
N ARG A 204 -3.49 -11.06 10.64
CA ARG A 204 -4.44 -12.16 10.54
C ARG A 204 -4.23 -13.11 11.71
N ASP A 205 -5.19 -13.15 12.62
CA ASP A 205 -5.09 -13.92 13.87
C ASP A 205 -4.91 -15.41 13.56
N GLY A 206 -5.69 -15.91 12.59
CA GLY A 206 -5.66 -17.30 12.16
C GLY A 206 -4.31 -17.80 11.61
N TYR A 207 -3.41 -16.89 11.22
CA TYR A 207 -2.04 -17.25 10.83
C TYR A 207 -1.21 -17.74 12.03
N TYR A 208 -1.40 -17.13 13.20
CA TYR A 208 -0.60 -17.42 14.40
C TYR A 208 -1.19 -18.54 15.24
N THR A 209 -2.51 -18.71 15.22
CA THR A 209 -3.20 -19.73 16.00
C THR A 209 -3.22 -21.11 15.32
N GLY A 210 -2.76 -21.21 14.07
CA GLY A 210 -2.83 -22.44 13.28
C GLY A 210 -4.25 -22.77 12.81
N ASP A 211 -5.14 -21.78 12.80
CA ASP A 211 -6.52 -21.96 12.39
C ASP A 211 -6.64 -22.43 10.93
N THR A 212 -7.41 -23.49 10.75
CA THR A 212 -7.64 -24.16 9.46
C THR A 212 -8.95 -23.75 8.80
N SER A 213 -9.79 -22.97 9.48
CA SER A 213 -11.08 -22.48 8.99
C SER A 213 -10.93 -21.76 7.66
N GLN A 214 -11.91 -21.91 6.77
CA GLN A 214 -11.90 -21.28 5.44
C GLN A 214 -11.83 -19.76 5.58
N TYR A 215 -12.68 -19.18 6.43
CA TYR A 215 -12.72 -17.76 6.70
C TYR A 215 -11.97 -17.46 8.00
N GLN A 216 -11.15 -16.41 7.97
CA GLN A 216 -10.37 -15.97 9.12
C GLN A 216 -10.49 -14.47 9.28
N VAL A 217 -10.52 -14.00 10.52
CA VAL A 217 -10.49 -12.56 10.77
C VAL A 217 -9.13 -11.99 10.37
N ALA A 218 -9.17 -10.98 9.51
CA ALA A 218 -8.05 -10.11 9.20
C ALA A 218 -8.35 -8.73 9.76
N THR A 219 -7.38 -8.15 10.45
CA THR A 219 -7.48 -6.84 11.08
C THR A 219 -6.55 -5.87 10.39
N ILE A 220 -7.05 -4.68 10.06
CA ILE A 220 -6.26 -3.59 9.48
C ILE A 220 -6.30 -2.40 10.43
N ALA A 221 -5.13 -2.04 10.96
CA ALA A 221 -4.95 -0.77 11.66
C ALA A 221 -4.57 0.32 10.64
N ALA A 222 -5.49 1.23 10.33
CA ALA A 222 -5.38 2.19 9.23
C ALA A 222 -5.57 3.64 9.69
N GLY A 223 -4.76 4.58 9.19
CA GLY A 223 -4.93 6.00 9.50
C GLY A 223 -3.85 6.91 8.91
N PRO A 224 -3.95 8.24 9.13
CA PRO A 224 -2.96 9.22 8.67
C PRO A 224 -1.60 9.09 9.39
N SER A 225 -1.56 8.33 10.48
CA SER A 225 -0.34 7.94 11.19
C SER A 225 -0.67 6.75 12.07
N ILE A 226 0.36 6.00 12.48
CA ILE A 226 0.20 4.86 13.40
C ILE A 226 -0.51 5.23 14.71
N ASP A 227 -0.23 6.42 15.25
CA ASP A 227 -0.84 6.90 16.50
C ASP A 227 -2.31 7.36 16.31
N ARG A 228 -2.78 7.41 15.06
CA ARG A 228 -4.12 7.84 14.67
C ARG A 228 -4.79 6.80 13.77
N CYS A 229 -4.52 5.52 14.03
CA CYS A 229 -5.18 4.44 13.33
C CYS A 229 -6.54 4.13 13.95
N ALA A 230 -7.55 3.89 13.12
CA ALA A 230 -8.68 3.06 13.52
C ALA A 230 -8.40 1.61 13.12
N VAL A 231 -9.02 0.68 13.84
CA VAL A 231 -8.89 -0.74 13.59
C VAL A 231 -10.20 -1.23 12.98
N LEU A 232 -10.11 -1.88 11.82
CA LEU A 232 -11.22 -2.53 11.15
C LEU A 232 -10.94 -4.01 10.93
N SER A 233 -12.01 -4.75 10.69
CA SER A 233 -11.95 -6.17 10.36
C SER A 233 -12.40 -6.40 8.92
N LEU A 234 -11.76 -7.37 8.28
CA LEU A 234 -12.14 -7.99 7.02
C LEU A 234 -12.13 -9.51 7.23
N LEU A 235 -12.72 -10.25 6.31
CA LEU A 235 -12.54 -11.71 6.25
C LEU A 235 -11.45 -12.06 5.25
N TRP A 236 -10.53 -12.94 5.64
CA TRP A 236 -9.61 -13.63 4.76
C TRP A 236 -10.21 -14.98 4.38
N ASP A 237 -10.54 -15.17 3.10
CA ASP A 237 -10.91 -16.47 2.56
C ASP A 237 -9.65 -17.22 2.14
N LYS A 238 -9.29 -18.31 2.85
CA LYS A 238 -8.14 -19.16 2.55
C LYS A 238 -8.29 -19.93 1.24
N MET A 239 -9.51 -20.27 0.83
CA MET A 239 -9.77 -21.04 -0.38
C MET A 239 -9.48 -20.19 -1.61
N THR A 240 -10.00 -18.97 -1.65
CA THR A 240 -9.80 -18.05 -2.79
C THR A 240 -8.55 -17.19 -2.63
N GLY A 241 -8.04 -17.03 -1.41
CA GLY A 241 -6.97 -16.10 -1.09
C GLY A 241 -7.42 -14.65 -1.29
N ARG A 242 -8.60 -14.27 -0.79
CA ARG A 242 -9.18 -12.93 -0.97
C ARG A 242 -9.52 -12.27 0.37
N PHE A 243 -9.60 -10.94 0.36
CA PHE A 243 -10.15 -10.17 1.46
C PHE A 243 -11.60 -9.82 1.11
N LEU A 244 -12.53 -10.16 1.98
CA LEU A 244 -13.97 -9.92 1.84
C LEU A 244 -14.44 -8.92 2.90
N PRO A 245 -15.57 -8.23 2.66
CA PRO A 245 -16.26 -7.48 3.71
C PRO A 245 -16.46 -8.34 4.95
N TYR A 246 -16.45 -7.72 6.13
CA TYR A 246 -16.62 -8.45 7.37
C TYR A 246 -18.04 -8.99 7.51
N ASP A 247 -18.18 -10.29 7.76
CA ASP A 247 -19.45 -10.94 8.07
C ASP A 247 -19.26 -11.96 9.20
N ALA A 248 -19.76 -11.64 10.38
CA ALA A 248 -19.66 -12.51 11.56
C ALA A 248 -20.35 -13.88 11.39
N ARG A 249 -21.24 -14.04 10.42
CA ARG A 249 -21.94 -15.32 10.14
C ARG A 249 -21.06 -16.36 9.46
N LEU A 250 -19.90 -15.96 8.95
CA LEU A 250 -18.95 -16.83 8.24
C LEU A 250 -17.79 -17.32 9.13
N LEU A 251 -17.75 -16.90 10.40
CA LEU A 251 -16.72 -17.24 11.39
C LEU A 251 -17.11 -18.43 12.27
#